data_AF-A0A3C0GHC7-F1
#
_entry.id   AF-A0A3C0GHC7-F1
#
_cell.length_a   1.000
_cell.length_b   1.000
_cell.length_c   1.000
_cell.angle_alpha   90.00
_cell.angle_beta   90.00
_cell.angle_gamma   90.00
#
_symmetry.space_group_name_H-M   'P 1'
#
loop_
_entity.id
_entity.type
_entity.pdbx_description
1 polymer ?
#
loop_
_entity_poly.entity_id
_entity_poly.type
_entity_poly.pdbx_seq_one_letter_code
_entity_poly.pdbx_strand_id
1 'polypeptide(L)'
;MPTYPNINFAMLQTDMYFEYLQKRGLKFIKIQRTKTFEKTIDLEIQVRTEHVWSYGDNLMKLSQKYYGSTDNWWTIGFVNKKPTDAHFKIGDIALIPNNPL
;
A
#
# COMPACT_ATOMS: atom_id res chain seq x y z
N MET A 1 0.35 -5.64 -3.47
CA MET A 1 -0.12 -5.11 -2.17
C MET A 1 0.79 -5.71 -1.11
N PRO A 2 1.30 -4.94 -0.12
CA PRO A 2 2.17 -5.47 0.91
C PRO A 2 1.50 -6.68 1.57
N THR A 3 2.20 -7.81 1.61
CA THR A 3 1.71 -9.00 2.30
C THR A 3 1.95 -8.81 3.79
N TYR A 4 0.95 -9.13 4.62
CA TYR A 4 1.04 -9.01 6.08
C TYR A 4 1.23 -10.41 6.69
N PRO A 5 2.47 -10.89 6.85
CA PRO A 5 2.73 -12.31 7.13
C PRO A 5 2.28 -12.76 8.52
N ASN A 6 2.18 -11.85 9.52
CA ASN A 6 1.69 -12.21 10.86
C ASN A 6 0.48 -11.36 11.24
N ILE A 7 -0.58 -12.01 11.70
CA ILE A 7 -1.83 -11.36 12.11
C ILE A 7 -1.91 -11.40 13.64
N ASN A 8 -1.79 -10.24 14.28
CA ASN A 8 -1.99 -10.11 15.73
C ASN A 8 -3.43 -9.67 16.02
N PHE A 9 -4.06 -10.29 17.01
CA PHE A 9 -5.43 -9.96 17.40
C PHE A 9 -5.47 -9.23 18.74
N ALA A 10 -6.32 -8.22 18.85
CA ALA A 10 -6.73 -7.58 20.09
C ALA A 10 -8.15 -8.00 20.46
N MET A 11 -8.42 -8.08 21.76
CA MET A 11 -9.77 -8.25 22.28
C MET A 11 -10.22 -6.91 22.85
N LEU A 12 -11.24 -6.30 22.26
CA LEU A 12 -11.89 -5.12 22.83
C LEU A 12 -12.91 -5.57 23.86
N GLN A 13 -12.61 -5.28 25.13
CA GLN A 13 -13.47 -5.50 26.28
C GLN A 13 -13.70 -4.21 27.08
N THR A 14 -13.41 -3.05 26.49
CA THR A 14 -13.52 -1.75 27.16
C THR A 14 -14.97 -1.43 27.52
N ASP A 15 -15.19 -0.89 28.73
CA ASP A 15 -16.50 -0.49 29.26
C ASP A 15 -17.29 0.44 28.31
N MET A 16 -16.56 1.28 27.56
CA MET A 16 -17.12 2.18 26.53
C MET A 16 -18.03 1.50 25.51
N TYR A 17 -17.82 0.20 25.23
CA TYR A 17 -18.61 -0.53 24.22
C TYR A 17 -19.59 -1.54 24.82
N PHE A 18 -19.71 -1.59 26.14
CA PHE A 18 -20.48 -2.62 26.84
C PHE A 18 -21.95 -2.69 26.41
N GLU A 19 -22.63 -1.54 26.30
CA GLU A 19 -24.03 -1.48 25.86
C GLU A 19 -24.24 -2.04 24.45
N TYR A 20 -23.32 -1.72 23.52
CA TYR A 20 -23.38 -2.17 22.14
C TYR A 20 -23.08 -3.67 22.02
N LEU A 21 -22.17 -4.17 22.86
CA LEU A 21 -21.82 -5.58 22.96
C LEU A 21 -23.00 -6.39 23.51
N GLN A 22 -23.65 -5.93 24.59
CA GLN A 22 -24.84 -6.56 25.15
C GLN A 22 -26.02 -6.59 24.17
N LYS A 23 -26.33 -5.47 23.51
CA LYS A 23 -27.40 -5.41 22.49
C LYS A 23 -27.19 -6.42 21.36
N ARG A 24 -25.93 -6.74 21.03
CA ARG A 24 -25.56 -7.71 19.99
C ARG A 24 -25.31 -9.12 20.51
N GLY A 25 -25.42 -9.35 21.83
CA GLY A 25 -25.13 -10.64 22.46
C GLY A 25 -23.66 -11.06 22.38
N LEU A 26 -22.73 -10.10 22.18
CA LEU A 26 -21.30 -10.36 22.04
C LEU A 26 -20.57 -10.07 23.36
N LYS A 27 -19.62 -10.95 23.75
CA LYS A 27 -18.80 -10.74 24.96
C LYS A 27 -17.57 -9.88 24.71
N PHE A 28 -17.06 -9.87 23.49
CA PHE A 28 -15.88 -9.11 23.07
C PHE A 28 -15.90 -8.95 21.56
N ILE A 29 -15.22 -7.92 21.05
CA ILE A 29 -14.92 -7.81 19.61
C ILE A 29 -13.45 -8.17 19.41
N LYS A 30 -13.21 -9.13 18.52
CA LYS A 30 -11.86 -9.49 18.06
C LYS A 30 -11.46 -8.54 16.93
N ILE A 31 -10.44 -7.73 17.15
CA ILE A 31 -9.87 -6.81 16.16
C ILE A 31 -8.51 -7.30 15.71
N GLN A 32 -8.21 -7.19 14.41
CA GLN A 32 -6.84 -7.34 13.92
C GLN A 32 -6.06 -6.05 14.22
N ARG A 33 -4.99 -6.14 15.01
CA ARG A 33 -4.12 -4.99 15.28
C ARG A 33 -3.39 -4.63 13.99
N THR A 34 -3.46 -3.37 13.60
CA THR A 34 -2.53 -2.82 12.61
C THR A 34 -1.12 -2.93 13.18
N LYS A 35 -0.23 -3.63 12.46
CA LYS A 35 1.18 -3.58 12.80
C LYS A 35 1.68 -2.15 12.61
N THR A 36 2.44 -1.64 13.58
CA THR A 36 3.39 -0.58 13.31
C THR A 36 4.45 -1.16 12.38
N PHE A 37 4.81 -0.45 11.30
CA PHE A 37 5.95 -0.85 10.49
C PHE A 37 7.16 -0.98 11.43
N GLU A 38 7.77 -2.17 11.51
CA GLU A 38 9.14 -2.25 12.03
C GLU A 38 9.95 -1.28 11.17
N LYS A 39 10.73 -0.41 11.83
CA LYS A 39 11.52 0.67 11.22
C LYS A 39 12.02 0.16 9.88
N THR A 40 11.54 0.80 8.81
CA THR A 40 11.75 0.42 7.42
C THR A 40 13.12 -0.21 7.30
N ILE A 41 13.16 -1.52 7.00
CA ILE A 41 14.34 -2.15 6.41
C ILE A 41 14.82 -1.13 5.40
N ASP A 42 16.09 -0.74 5.51
CA ASP A 42 16.79 0.24 4.66
C ASP A 42 16.84 -0.34 3.23
N LEU A 43 15.66 -0.49 2.63
CA LEU A 43 15.45 -0.86 1.25
C LEU A 43 15.88 0.38 0.51
N GLU A 44 17.16 0.42 0.17
CA GLU A 44 17.68 1.33 -0.82
C GLU A 44 16.89 1.07 -2.11
N ILE A 45 15.84 1.87 -2.30
CA ILE A 45 15.03 1.81 -3.51
C ILE A 45 15.90 2.34 -4.64
N GLN A 46 16.53 1.43 -5.37
CA GLN A 46 17.31 1.78 -6.55
C GLN A 46 16.36 2.11 -7.69
N VAL A 47 16.47 3.34 -8.21
CA VAL A 47 15.74 3.77 -9.39
C VAL A 47 16.40 3.14 -10.62
N ARG A 48 15.62 2.42 -11.42
CA ARG A 48 16.07 1.80 -12.68
C ARG A 48 16.07 2.80 -13.82
N THR A 49 15.00 3.57 -13.94
CA THR A 49 14.81 4.52 -15.04
C THR A 49 13.75 5.55 -14.70
N GLU A 50 13.73 6.62 -15.48
CA GLU A 50 12.76 7.70 -15.41
C GLU A 50 11.83 7.61 -16.62
N HIS A 51 10.53 7.76 -16.40
CA HIS A 51 9.52 7.80 -17.46
C HIS A 51 8.78 9.13 -17.42
N VAL A 52 8.73 9.83 -18.55
CA VAL A 52 7.94 11.07 -18.66
C VAL A 52 6.48 10.70 -18.85
N TRP A 53 5.65 11.11 -17.90
CA TRP A 53 4.21 10.84 -17.88
C TRP A 53 3.51 11.54 -19.05
N SER A 54 2.79 10.78 -19.84
CA SER A 54 2.18 11.21 -21.10
C SER A 54 0.69 10.87 -21.14
N TYR A 55 0.00 11.36 -22.18
CA TYR A 55 -1.42 11.08 -22.33
C TYR A 55 -1.69 9.58 -22.53
N GLY A 56 -2.57 9.01 -21.70
CA GLY A 56 -2.92 7.60 -21.76
C GLY A 56 -2.01 6.67 -20.94
N ASP A 57 -1.00 7.23 -20.25
CA ASP A 57 -0.23 6.49 -19.25
C ASP A 57 -1.10 6.18 -18.03
N ASN A 58 -0.86 5.00 -17.46
CA ASN A 58 -1.34 4.61 -16.14
C ASN A 58 -0.31 3.69 -15.49
N LEU A 59 -0.34 3.60 -14.16
CA LEU A 59 0.62 2.83 -13.37
C LEU A 59 0.62 1.35 -13.78
N MET A 60 -0.53 0.79 -14.17
CA MET A 60 -0.61 -0.60 -14.64
C MET A 60 0.16 -0.84 -15.95
N LYS A 61 0.04 0.06 -16.94
CA LYS A 61 0.79 -0.01 -18.21
C LYS A 61 2.27 0.18 -17.98
N LEU A 62 2.66 1.12 -17.10
CA LEU A 62 4.05 1.31 -16.72
C LEU A 62 4.60 0.05 -16.04
N SER A 63 3.85 -0.54 -15.11
CA SER A 63 4.21 -1.82 -14.48
C SER A 63 4.39 -2.93 -15.51
N GLN A 64 3.45 -3.09 -16.44
CA GLN A 64 3.57 -4.09 -17.49
C GLN A 64 4.79 -3.85 -18.39
N LYS A 65 5.07 -2.58 -18.72
CA LYS A 65 6.19 -2.18 -19.57
C LYS A 65 7.55 -2.43 -18.90
N TYR A 66 7.69 -2.09 -17.62
CA TYR A 66 8.97 -2.14 -16.92
C TYR A 66 9.20 -3.44 -16.13
N TYR A 67 8.15 -4.06 -15.60
CA TYR A 67 8.22 -5.28 -14.78
C TYR A 67 7.66 -6.52 -15.45
N GLY A 68 6.99 -6.38 -16.60
CA GLY A 68 6.36 -7.51 -17.29
C GLY A 68 5.09 -8.05 -16.61
N SER A 69 4.66 -7.45 -15.49
CA SER A 69 3.43 -7.78 -14.78
C SER A 69 2.68 -6.50 -14.40
N THR A 70 1.35 -6.57 -14.39
CA THR A 70 0.50 -5.50 -13.90
C THR A 70 0.43 -5.44 -12.37
N ASP A 71 0.76 -6.51 -11.63
CA ASP A 71 0.50 -6.62 -10.19
C ASP A 71 1.32 -5.67 -9.30
N ASN A 72 2.39 -5.12 -9.87
CA ASN A 72 3.41 -4.36 -9.15
C ASN A 72 3.33 -2.85 -9.38
N TRP A 73 2.25 -2.37 -9.99
CA TRP A 73 2.05 -0.96 -10.33
C TRP A 73 2.13 0.00 -9.13
N TRP A 74 1.70 -0.47 -7.96
CA TRP A 74 1.63 0.31 -6.73
C TRP A 74 3.03 0.69 -6.21
N THR A 75 4.08 -0.04 -6.59
CA THR A 75 5.46 0.25 -6.20
C THR A 75 5.94 1.56 -6.83
N ILE A 76 5.60 1.80 -8.10
CA ILE A 76 5.88 3.05 -8.80
C ILE A 76 5.17 4.21 -8.09
N GLY A 77 3.88 4.05 -7.76
CA GLY A 77 3.13 5.07 -7.04
C GLY A 77 3.69 5.37 -5.65
N PHE A 78 4.12 4.34 -4.93
CA PHE A 78 4.72 4.46 -3.60
C PHE A 78 6.04 5.25 -3.64
N VAL A 79 6.95 4.91 -4.54
CA VAL A 79 8.25 5.59 -4.70
C VAL A 79 8.09 7.06 -5.07
N ASN A 80 7.11 7.36 -5.92
CA ASN A 80 6.83 8.73 -6.37
C ASN A 80 5.95 9.54 -5.41
N LYS A 81 5.52 8.97 -4.26
CA LYS A 81 4.55 9.57 -3.34
C LYS A 81 3.23 9.96 -4.04
N LYS A 82 2.84 9.19 -5.06
CA LYS A 82 1.68 9.41 -5.94
C LYS A 82 0.91 8.09 -6.07
N PRO A 83 -0.01 7.79 -5.13
CA PRO A 83 -0.59 6.45 -5.01
C PRO A 83 -1.53 6.06 -6.16
N THR A 84 -2.02 7.01 -6.95
CA THR A 84 -2.91 6.75 -8.09
C THR A 84 -2.52 7.61 -9.28
N ASP A 85 -2.93 7.18 -10.47
CA ASP A 85 -2.70 7.87 -11.76
C ASP A 85 -3.13 9.35 -11.73
N ALA A 86 -4.20 9.66 -11.00
CA ALA A 86 -4.74 11.02 -10.88
C ALA A 86 -3.78 12.02 -10.21
N HIS A 87 -2.75 11.53 -9.50
CA HIS A 87 -1.74 12.38 -8.88
C HIS A 87 -0.60 12.76 -9.85
N PHE A 88 -0.54 12.13 -11.02
CA PHE A 88 0.41 12.46 -12.08
C PHE A 88 -0.20 13.45 -13.05
N LYS A 89 0.59 14.45 -13.44
CA LYS A 89 0.29 15.39 -14.50
C LYS A 89 1.10 15.02 -15.74
N ILE A 90 0.56 15.34 -16.90
CA ILE A 90 1.30 15.19 -18.16
C ILE A 90 2.58 16.02 -18.08
N GLY A 91 3.72 15.42 -18.40
CA GLY A 91 5.06 15.98 -18.26
C GLY A 91 5.77 15.64 -16.95
N ASP A 92 5.09 15.03 -15.97
CA ASP A 92 5.74 14.61 -14.72
C ASP A 92 6.78 13.52 -14.97
N ILE A 93 7.87 13.53 -14.21
CA ILE A 93 8.84 12.44 -14.20
C ILE A 93 8.40 11.40 -13.19
N ALA A 94 8.11 10.19 -13.66
CA ALA A 94 7.82 9.03 -12.83
C ALA A 94 9.08 8.16 -12.67
N LEU A 95 9.55 8.04 -11.43
CA LEU A 95 10.67 7.19 -11.06
C LEU A 95 10.23 5.72 -11.04
N ILE A 96 10.92 4.86 -11.80
CA ILE A 96 10.62 3.43 -11.87
C ILE A 96 11.64 2.67 -11.01
N PRO A 97 11.25 2.04 -9.89
CA PRO A 97 12.16 1.24 -9.08
C PRO A 97 12.67 -0.01 -9.82
N ASN A 98 13.86 -0.51 -9.48
CA ASN A 98 14.47 -1.68 -10.12
C ASN A 98 13.79 -2.99 -9.74
N ASN A 99 13.38 -3.11 -8.48
CA ASN A 99 12.63 -4.25 -7.99
C ASN A 99 11.30 -3.78 -7.41
N PRO A 100 10.18 -4.44 -7.75
CA PRO A 100 8.95 -4.23 -7.02
C PRO A 100 9.12 -4.77 -5.59
N LEU A 101 8.79 -3.93 -4.61
CA LEU A 101 8.86 -4.23 -3.16
C LEU A 101 8.04 -5.46 -2.77
#